data_AF-A0A1H4E7E1-F1
#
_entry.id   AF-A0A1H4E7E1-F1
#
_cell.length_a   1.000
_cell.length_b   1.000
_cell.length_c   1.000
_cell.angle_alpha   90.00
_cell.angle_beta   90.00
_cell.angle_gamma   90.00
#
_symmetry.space_group_name_H-M   'P 1'
#
loop_
_entity.id
_entity.type
_entity.pdbx_description
1 polymer ?
#
loop_
_entity_poly.entity_id
_entity_poly.type
_entity_poly.pdbx_seq_one_letter_code
_entity_poly.pdbx_strand_id
1 'polypeptide(L)'
;MATGSKGLRAQRNRGIARAAAHCGFQVFFDDDFVPSRFALEGVTRCFHANPDVAGITGVVLADGITGPGISGAEAERIVAAYGAERAGPDAGVLRERPSLYGCNMAFRQGMVEGMVFEERLPLYGWQEDVDVSMRARARGRMVVAAGFVGVHCGVKAGREKRGQRLGYSQIANPIYLVRKGVMPRREAARLCLRNLLANHGKLLTPEPRVDRRGRTLGNWKALRDWTAGRLHPERIMEICPPFSRIAGSRRRDQDEPKPVAERLDAIAERCARSVVAGGFPGREPSSVTPFSQARRSRSRETDALHGSTRTAL
;
A
#
# COMPACT_ATOMS: atom_id res chain seq x y z
N MET A 1 4.27 1.96 18.13
CA MET A 1 4.57 0.62 17.54
C MET A 1 3.50 -0.40 17.96
N ALA A 2 3.00 -1.26 17.06
CA ALA A 2 1.99 -2.28 17.40
C ALA A 2 2.58 -3.70 17.34
N THR A 3 2.71 -4.37 18.49
CA THR A 3 3.12 -5.78 18.59
C THR A 3 1.90 -6.71 18.53
N GLY A 4 2.07 -7.93 18.01
CA GLY A 4 1.03 -8.97 17.99
C GLY A 4 1.27 -10.07 16.94
N SER A 5 0.26 -10.92 16.68
CA SER A 5 0.33 -12.07 15.76
C SER A 5 1.06 -11.76 14.45
N LYS A 6 1.93 -12.69 14.01
CA LYS A 6 2.79 -12.53 12.83
C LYS A 6 1.91 -12.40 11.58
N GLY A 7 2.19 -11.38 10.77
CA GLY A 7 1.52 -11.14 9.49
C GLY A 7 1.35 -9.65 9.23
N LEU A 8 1.82 -9.20 8.06
CA LEU A 8 1.80 -7.79 7.64
C LEU A 8 0.43 -7.14 7.82
N ARG A 9 -0.64 -7.83 7.39
CA ARG A 9 -2.00 -7.29 7.37
C ARG A 9 -2.59 -7.17 8.78
N ALA A 10 -2.42 -8.17 9.62
CA ALA A 10 -2.82 -8.12 11.03
C ALA A 10 -2.07 -7.01 11.80
N GLN A 11 -0.78 -6.81 11.52
CA GLN A 11 0.00 -5.71 12.10
C GLN A 11 -0.50 -4.34 11.64
N ARG A 12 -0.75 -4.16 10.34
CA ARG A 12 -1.33 -2.92 9.81
C ARG A 12 -2.73 -2.65 10.38
N ASN A 13 -3.60 -3.67 10.48
CA ASN A 13 -4.93 -3.54 11.07
C ASN A 13 -4.89 -3.13 12.54
N ARG A 14 -3.98 -3.71 13.34
CA ARG A 14 -3.75 -3.25 14.71
C ARG A 14 -3.24 -1.81 14.77
N GLY A 15 -2.36 -1.43 13.83
CA GLY A 15 -1.91 -0.06 13.67
C GLY A 15 -3.09 0.90 13.45
N ILE A 16 -3.97 0.56 12.49
CA ILE A 16 -5.19 1.33 12.22
C ILE A 16 -6.05 1.45 13.47
N ALA A 17 -6.37 0.34 14.13
CA ALA A 17 -7.25 0.33 15.29
C ALA A 17 -6.71 1.20 16.44
N ARG A 18 -5.38 1.26 16.63
CA ARG A 18 -4.75 2.10 17.66
C ARG A 18 -4.68 3.57 17.27
N ALA A 19 -4.50 3.87 15.99
CA ALA A 19 -4.31 5.24 15.51
C ALA A 19 -5.63 5.98 15.23
N ALA A 20 -6.69 5.23 14.89
CA ALA A 20 -7.91 5.76 14.29
C ALA A 20 -8.61 6.89 15.08
N ALA A 21 -8.55 6.85 16.42
CA ALA A 21 -9.20 7.84 17.28
C ALA A 21 -8.35 9.10 17.53
N HIS A 22 -7.09 9.12 17.10
CA HIS A 22 -6.10 10.10 17.55
C HIS A 22 -5.32 10.80 16.43
N CYS A 23 -5.55 10.47 15.16
CA CYS A 23 -4.81 11.07 14.05
C CYS A 23 -5.69 11.45 12.84
N GLY A 24 -5.33 12.55 12.17
CA GLY A 24 -5.93 12.93 10.88
C GLY A 24 -5.37 12.16 9.70
N PHE A 25 -4.13 11.65 9.82
CA PHE A 25 -3.41 10.91 8.78
C PHE A 25 -2.78 9.64 9.36
N GLN A 26 -2.81 8.56 8.58
CA GLN A 26 -2.16 7.29 8.91
C GLN A 26 -1.01 7.06 7.94
N VAL A 27 0.19 6.83 8.43
CA VAL A 27 1.39 6.59 7.61
C VAL A 27 1.91 5.19 7.87
N PHE A 28 2.20 4.46 6.79
CA PHE A 28 2.71 3.09 6.80
C PHE A 28 4.11 3.07 6.19
N PHE A 29 5.03 2.45 6.93
CA PHE A 29 6.39 2.17 6.51
C PHE A 29 6.66 0.67 6.63
N ASP A 30 7.36 0.10 5.66
CA ASP A 30 7.98 -1.21 5.83
C ASP A 30 9.19 -1.10 6.79
N ASP A 31 9.55 -2.21 7.43
CA ASP A 31 10.63 -2.25 8.42
C ASP A 31 12.03 -2.16 7.81
N ASP A 32 12.12 -2.19 6.48
CA ASP A 32 13.33 -1.97 5.69
C ASP A 32 13.24 -0.68 4.84
N PHE A 33 12.34 0.24 5.19
CA PHE A 33 12.26 1.57 4.57
C PHE A 33 13.00 2.62 5.41
N VAL A 34 13.88 3.40 4.76
CA VAL A 34 14.60 4.51 5.37
C VAL A 34 14.03 5.83 4.85
N PRO A 35 13.21 6.54 5.64
CA PRO A 35 12.61 7.81 5.24
C PRO A 35 13.60 8.97 5.28
N SER A 36 13.39 9.94 4.39
CA SER A 36 14.00 11.27 4.49
C SER A 36 13.55 11.99 5.76
N ARG A 37 14.40 12.89 6.28
CA ARG A 37 14.08 13.73 7.45
C ARG A 37 12.87 14.65 7.26
N PHE A 38 12.42 14.84 6.01
CA PHE A 38 11.27 15.66 5.63
C PHE A 38 10.01 14.84 5.32
N ALA A 39 10.06 13.52 5.47
CA ALA A 39 9.02 12.63 4.95
C ALA A 39 7.64 12.89 5.59
N LEU A 40 7.58 13.05 6.92
CA LEU A 40 6.30 13.27 7.62
C LEU A 40 5.78 14.70 7.42
N GLU A 41 6.67 15.70 7.37
CA GLU A 41 6.26 17.06 7.01
C GLU A 41 5.74 17.13 5.57
N GLY A 42 6.38 16.42 4.63
CA GLY A 42 5.94 16.30 3.25
C GLY A 42 4.58 15.62 3.12
N VAL A 43 4.35 14.54 3.85
CA VAL A 43 3.03 13.87 3.95
C VAL A 43 1.97 14.86 4.44
N THR A 44 2.25 15.53 5.55
CA THR A 44 1.31 16.44 6.21
C THR A 44 0.97 17.62 5.31
N ARG A 45 1.99 18.27 4.71
CA ARG A 45 1.80 19.38 3.76
C ARG A 45 1.02 18.95 2.52
N CYS A 46 1.32 17.78 1.95
CA CYS A 46 0.59 17.27 0.79
C CYS A 46 -0.90 17.09 1.10
N PHE A 47 -1.26 16.51 2.25
CA PHE A 47 -2.66 16.37 2.64
C PHE A 47 -3.33 17.70 2.95
N HIS A 48 -2.66 18.65 3.60
CA HIS A 48 -3.27 19.97 3.83
C HIS A 48 -3.51 20.75 2.54
N ALA A 49 -2.56 20.71 1.61
CA ALA A 49 -2.68 21.38 0.31
C ALA A 49 -3.71 20.70 -0.63
N ASN A 50 -4.04 19.43 -0.40
CA ASN A 50 -4.93 18.65 -1.28
C ASN A 50 -6.03 17.93 -0.46
N PRO A 51 -7.12 18.63 -0.08
CA PRO A 51 -8.21 18.05 0.71
C PRO A 51 -8.92 16.86 0.04
N ASP A 52 -8.91 16.81 -1.28
CA ASP A 52 -9.54 15.78 -2.12
C ASP A 52 -8.68 14.51 -2.32
N VAL A 53 -7.45 14.52 -1.82
CA VAL A 53 -6.56 13.36 -1.80
C VAL A 53 -6.89 12.46 -0.61
N ALA A 54 -7.24 11.21 -0.91
CA ALA A 54 -7.53 10.18 0.08
C ALA A 54 -6.27 9.39 0.47
N GLY A 55 -5.27 9.30 -0.41
CA GLY A 55 -4.05 8.55 -0.11
C GLY A 55 -2.87 8.94 -0.99
N ILE A 56 -1.68 8.78 -0.42
CA ILE A 56 -0.41 9.14 -1.06
C ILE A 56 0.60 8.00 -0.93
N THR A 57 1.43 7.84 -1.95
CA THR A 57 2.69 7.10 -1.84
C THR A 57 3.83 8.09 -1.91
N GLY A 58 5.02 7.67 -1.49
CA GLY A 58 6.21 8.47 -1.66
C GLY A 58 7.09 8.09 -2.84
N VAL A 59 8.08 8.94 -3.12
CA VAL A 59 9.17 8.67 -4.04
C VAL A 59 10.18 7.73 -3.37
N VAL A 60 10.55 6.66 -4.06
CA VAL A 60 11.59 5.73 -3.64
C VAL A 60 12.86 6.07 -4.43
N LEU A 61 13.86 6.65 -3.76
CA LEU A 61 15.11 7.10 -4.38
C LEU A 61 15.96 5.94 -4.89
N ALA A 62 15.96 4.85 -4.14
CA ALA A 62 16.60 3.60 -4.50
C ALA A 62 15.80 2.44 -3.95
N ASP A 63 15.68 1.37 -4.74
CA ASP A 63 14.87 0.21 -4.42
C ASP A 63 15.69 -1.08 -4.51
N GLY A 64 16.01 -1.66 -3.36
CA GLY A 64 16.77 -2.91 -3.24
C GLY A 64 15.95 -4.17 -3.53
N ILE A 65 14.67 -4.06 -3.91
CA ILE A 65 13.74 -5.18 -4.03
C ILE A 65 14.22 -6.26 -5.02
N THR A 66 14.72 -5.87 -6.18
CA THR A 66 15.17 -6.78 -7.25
C THR A 66 16.63 -7.21 -7.09
N GLY A 67 17.44 -6.41 -6.39
CA GLY A 67 18.88 -6.63 -6.22
C GLY A 67 19.28 -7.39 -4.95
N PRO A 68 20.56 -7.29 -4.54
CA PRO A 68 21.05 -7.87 -3.28
C PRO A 68 20.41 -7.23 -2.04
N GLY A 69 19.78 -6.07 -2.20
CA GLY A 69 19.35 -5.19 -1.13
C GLY A 69 20.32 -4.02 -0.98
N ILE A 70 19.86 -2.97 -0.30
CA ILE A 70 20.64 -1.78 0.05
C ILE A 70 20.89 -1.86 1.56
N SER A 71 22.12 -1.58 2.00
CA SER A 71 22.43 -1.58 3.43
C SER A 71 21.80 -0.36 4.11
N GLY A 72 21.55 -0.43 5.42
CA GLY A 72 21.06 0.71 6.20
C GLY A 72 21.96 1.94 6.03
N ALA A 73 23.28 1.77 6.15
CA ALA A 73 24.25 2.86 5.99
C ALA A 73 24.26 3.48 4.57
N GLU A 74 24.06 2.68 3.52
CA GLU A 74 23.93 3.21 2.16
C GLU A 74 22.63 3.99 2.00
N ALA A 75 21.51 3.42 2.47
CA ALA A 75 20.22 4.09 2.43
C ALA A 75 20.23 5.43 3.19
N GLU A 76 20.91 5.47 4.34
CA GLU A 76 21.13 6.68 5.12
C GLU A 76 21.93 7.74 4.37
N ARG A 77 23.02 7.36 3.69
CA ARG A 77 23.78 8.28 2.84
C ARG A 77 22.93 8.87 1.73
N ILE A 78 22.13 8.04 1.05
CA ILE A 78 21.24 8.48 -0.03
C ILE A 78 20.20 9.50 0.48
N VAL A 79 19.50 9.21 1.59
CA VAL A 79 18.48 10.14 2.11
C VAL A 79 19.10 11.41 2.71
N ALA A 80 20.32 11.33 3.27
CA ALA A 80 21.04 12.49 3.77
C ALA A 80 21.45 13.43 2.63
N ALA A 81 22.00 12.89 1.54
CA ALA A 81 22.34 13.65 0.33
C ALA A 81 21.11 14.33 -0.26
N TYR A 82 20.01 13.58 -0.45
CA TYR A 82 18.73 14.13 -0.91
C TYR A 82 18.21 15.28 -0.05
N GLY A 83 18.39 15.19 1.27
CA GLY A 83 17.99 16.23 2.21
C GLY A 83 18.89 17.45 2.17
N ALA A 84 20.20 17.29 1.99
CA ALA A 84 21.17 18.39 1.97
C ALA A 84 20.89 19.41 0.85
N GLU A 85 20.38 18.94 -0.29
CA GLU A 85 20.05 19.77 -1.45
C GLU A 85 18.71 20.52 -1.32
N ARG A 86 17.96 20.32 -0.22
CA ARG A 86 16.62 20.88 -0.06
C ARG A 86 16.52 21.90 1.08
N ALA A 87 15.93 23.04 0.75
CA ALA A 87 15.56 24.09 1.71
C ALA A 87 14.42 23.67 2.66
N GLY A 88 13.57 22.71 2.27
CA GLY A 88 12.46 22.26 3.10
C GLY A 88 11.57 21.16 2.49
N PRO A 89 10.49 20.78 3.18
CA PRO A 89 9.55 19.76 2.72
C PRO A 89 8.63 20.27 1.60
N ASP A 90 8.38 19.41 0.63
CA ASP A 90 7.58 19.67 -0.57
C ASP A 90 6.13 19.19 -0.40
N ALA A 91 5.17 20.07 -0.71
CA ALA A 91 3.72 19.78 -0.64
C ALA A 91 3.14 19.25 -1.97
N GLY A 92 3.95 19.24 -3.04
CA GLY A 92 3.52 19.00 -4.40
C GLY A 92 3.05 17.57 -4.66
N VAL A 93 2.12 17.47 -5.60
CA VAL A 93 1.67 16.20 -6.20
C VAL A 93 2.41 16.01 -7.52
N LEU A 94 3.15 14.91 -7.66
CA LEU A 94 3.89 14.61 -8.88
C LEU A 94 2.99 14.02 -9.97
N ARG A 95 2.08 13.12 -9.58
CA ARG A 95 1.12 12.46 -10.48
C ARG A 95 0.07 11.68 -9.71
N GLU A 96 -1.05 11.40 -10.35
CA GLU A 96 -2.02 10.42 -9.87
C GLU A 96 -1.60 8.99 -10.21
N ARG A 97 -2.09 8.03 -9.43
CA ARG A 97 -1.89 6.60 -9.70
C ARG A 97 -3.08 5.78 -9.21
N PRO A 98 -3.37 4.62 -9.80
CA PRO A 98 -4.55 3.82 -9.41
C PRO A 98 -4.42 3.18 -8.02
N SER A 99 -3.20 2.83 -7.59
CA SER A 99 -2.92 2.23 -6.28
C SER A 99 -1.62 2.76 -5.69
N LEU A 100 -1.46 2.70 -4.37
CA LEU A 100 -0.26 3.13 -3.65
C LEU A 100 0.75 1.99 -3.52
N TYR A 101 1.99 2.29 -3.13
CA TYR A 101 3.01 1.28 -2.86
C TYR A 101 3.15 1.05 -1.35
N GLY A 102 2.99 -0.19 -0.91
CA GLY A 102 2.94 -0.55 0.51
C GLY A 102 4.17 -0.20 1.35
N CYS A 103 5.36 -0.02 0.77
CA CYS A 103 6.57 0.27 1.54
C CYS A 103 6.57 1.68 2.15
N ASN A 104 5.88 2.62 1.50
CA ASN A 104 5.69 3.98 1.97
C ASN A 104 4.37 4.55 1.40
N MET A 105 3.31 4.36 2.18
CA MET A 105 1.98 4.88 1.85
C MET A 105 1.38 5.59 3.04
N ALA A 106 0.54 6.58 2.78
CA ALA A 106 -0.24 7.25 3.81
C ALA A 106 -1.68 7.48 3.34
N PHE A 107 -2.60 7.52 4.28
CA PHE A 107 -4.02 7.73 4.04
C PHE A 107 -4.57 8.82 4.93
N ARG A 108 -5.55 9.57 4.40
CA ARG A 108 -6.38 10.47 5.19
C ARG A 108 -7.37 9.65 6.00
N GLN A 109 -7.38 9.82 7.32
CA GLN A 109 -8.13 8.97 8.23
C GLN A 109 -9.62 8.91 7.87
N GLY A 110 -10.28 10.04 7.70
CA GLY A 110 -11.70 10.11 7.32
C GLY A 110 -12.02 9.44 5.97
N MET A 111 -11.04 9.26 5.09
CA MET A 111 -11.24 8.59 3.79
C MET A 111 -11.06 7.07 3.87
N VAL A 112 -10.38 6.56 4.90
CA VAL A 112 -10.18 5.12 5.10
C VAL A 112 -10.90 4.57 6.34
N GLU A 113 -11.82 5.35 6.90
CA GLU A 113 -12.64 4.90 8.01
C GLU A 113 -13.42 3.62 7.66
N GLY A 114 -13.42 2.66 8.61
CA GLY A 114 -14.01 1.33 8.45
C GLY A 114 -13.24 0.39 7.52
N MET A 115 -12.10 0.81 6.96
CA MET A 115 -11.28 -0.04 6.09
C MET A 115 -10.23 -0.80 6.89
N VAL A 116 -10.09 -2.08 6.57
CA VAL A 116 -9.01 -2.94 7.06
C VAL A 116 -8.26 -3.56 5.88
N PHE A 117 -7.02 -3.96 6.10
CA PHE A 117 -6.25 -4.80 5.19
C PHE A 117 -6.81 -6.23 5.18
N GLU A 118 -6.93 -6.81 3.98
CA GLU A 118 -7.53 -8.13 3.77
C GLU A 118 -6.73 -9.27 4.41
N GLU A 119 -7.23 -9.83 5.50
CA GLU A 119 -6.54 -10.91 6.20
C GLU A 119 -6.59 -12.25 5.44
N ARG A 120 -7.50 -12.38 4.45
CA ARG A 120 -7.59 -13.53 3.55
C ARG A 120 -6.51 -13.58 2.47
N LEU A 121 -5.52 -12.66 2.47
CA LEU A 121 -4.34 -12.71 1.59
C LEU A 121 -3.07 -13.21 2.32
N PRO A 122 -2.99 -14.46 2.81
CA PRO A 122 -2.00 -14.90 3.81
C PRO A 122 -0.52 -14.70 3.45
N LEU A 123 0.34 -14.98 4.43
CA LEU A 123 1.80 -14.82 4.33
C LEU A 123 2.16 -13.36 4.05
N TYR A 124 2.93 -13.12 3.00
CA TYR A 124 3.50 -11.84 2.63
C TYR A 124 2.47 -10.82 2.11
N GLY A 125 1.19 -11.17 2.00
CA GLY A 125 0.12 -10.20 1.82
C GLY A 125 -0.22 -9.78 0.41
N TRP A 126 0.65 -10.05 -0.57
CA TRP A 126 0.63 -9.46 -1.93
C TRP A 126 -0.69 -8.86 -2.42
N GLN A 127 -0.63 -7.60 -2.84
CA GLN A 127 -1.76 -6.81 -3.31
C GLN A 127 -2.73 -6.37 -2.21
N GLU A 128 -2.36 -6.52 -0.94
CA GLU A 128 -3.12 -5.96 0.17
C GLU A 128 -3.12 -4.44 0.17
N ASP A 129 -2.01 -3.84 -0.27
CA ASP A 129 -1.87 -2.40 -0.50
C ASP A 129 -2.77 -1.94 -1.66
N VAL A 130 -2.83 -2.72 -2.74
CA VAL A 130 -3.73 -2.47 -3.87
C VAL A 130 -5.20 -2.59 -3.47
N ASP A 131 -5.57 -3.58 -2.66
CA ASP A 131 -6.94 -3.74 -2.15
C ASP A 131 -7.42 -2.49 -1.37
N VAL A 132 -6.63 -2.03 -0.40
CA VAL A 132 -6.97 -0.83 0.38
C VAL A 132 -6.96 0.41 -0.51
N SER A 133 -5.95 0.56 -1.38
CA SER A 133 -5.84 1.74 -2.25
C SER A 133 -7.03 1.88 -3.20
N MET A 134 -7.46 0.77 -3.83
CA MET A 134 -8.57 0.79 -4.78
C MET A 134 -9.91 1.07 -4.08
N ARG A 135 -10.11 0.58 -2.86
CA ARG A 135 -11.29 0.94 -2.06
C ARG A 135 -11.26 2.40 -1.61
N ALA A 136 -10.10 2.89 -1.18
CA ALA A 136 -9.92 4.30 -0.81
C ALA A 136 -10.08 5.25 -2.01
N ARG A 137 -9.74 4.81 -3.22
CA ARG A 137 -9.89 5.58 -4.46
C ARG A 137 -11.35 5.96 -4.75
N ALA A 138 -12.32 5.21 -4.26
CA ALA A 138 -13.73 5.57 -4.37
C ALA A 138 -14.12 6.80 -3.52
N ARG A 139 -13.25 7.21 -2.59
CA ARG A 139 -13.49 8.33 -1.66
C ARG A 139 -12.56 9.53 -1.91
N GLY A 140 -11.58 9.41 -2.80
CA GLY A 140 -10.68 10.50 -3.16
C GLY A 140 -9.50 10.05 -4.00
N ARG A 141 -8.67 11.01 -4.40
CA ARG A 141 -7.55 10.74 -5.31
C ARG A 141 -6.41 10.01 -4.62
N MET A 142 -5.71 9.19 -5.40
CA MET A 142 -4.49 8.47 -5.00
C MET A 142 -3.31 9.07 -5.77
N VAL A 143 -2.29 9.56 -5.07
CA VAL A 143 -1.21 10.35 -5.70
C VAL A 143 0.19 9.95 -5.26
N VAL A 144 1.18 10.37 -6.03
CA VAL A 144 2.60 10.36 -5.62
C VAL A 144 2.92 11.74 -5.04
N ALA A 145 3.25 11.80 -3.76
CA ALA A 145 3.63 13.04 -3.08
C ALA A 145 5.14 13.31 -3.25
N ALA A 146 5.49 14.54 -3.61
CA ALA A 146 6.87 14.95 -3.86
C ALA A 146 7.73 14.98 -2.57
N GLY A 147 7.13 15.38 -1.44
CA GLY A 147 7.83 15.46 -0.15
C GLY A 147 7.88 14.15 0.64
N PHE A 148 7.10 13.14 0.26
CA PHE A 148 7.15 11.84 0.92
C PHE A 148 8.25 10.99 0.28
N VAL A 149 9.46 10.96 0.84
CA VAL A 149 10.62 10.35 0.16
C VAL A 149 11.42 9.43 1.07
N GLY A 150 12.01 8.39 0.50
CA GLY A 150 12.98 7.54 1.18
C GLY A 150 13.61 6.49 0.29
N VAL A 151 14.31 5.54 0.91
CA VAL A 151 14.95 4.39 0.28
C VAL A 151 14.30 3.11 0.79
N HIS A 152 13.98 2.19 -0.12
CA HIS A 152 13.51 0.86 0.24
C HIS A 152 14.69 -0.11 0.15
N CYS A 153 15.17 -0.58 1.30
CA CYS A 153 16.36 -1.40 1.38
C CYS A 153 16.18 -2.79 0.77
N GLY A 154 14.96 -3.31 0.74
CA GLY A 154 14.66 -4.58 0.09
C GLY A 154 15.30 -5.78 0.81
N VAL A 155 15.36 -5.78 2.14
CA VAL A 155 15.97 -6.82 2.98
C VAL A 155 15.33 -8.18 2.69
N LYS A 156 16.16 -9.22 2.53
CA LYS A 156 15.70 -10.56 2.12
C LYS A 156 15.35 -11.50 3.28
N ALA A 157 15.86 -11.21 4.48
CA ALA A 157 15.84 -12.15 5.62
C ALA A 157 14.42 -12.58 6.06
N GLY A 158 13.41 -11.72 5.88
CA GLY A 158 12.00 -12.00 6.21
C GLY A 158 11.11 -12.38 5.03
N ARG A 159 11.64 -12.44 3.79
CA ARG A 159 10.82 -12.67 2.58
C ARG A 159 10.49 -14.14 2.38
N GLU A 160 9.36 -14.41 1.73
CA GLU A 160 8.96 -15.75 1.34
C GLU A 160 10.02 -16.34 0.39
N LYS A 161 10.75 -17.34 0.88
CA LYS A 161 11.83 -18.00 0.15
C LYS A 161 11.31 -19.05 -0.82
N ARG A 162 10.09 -19.55 -0.60
CA ARG A 162 9.46 -20.55 -1.46
C ARG A 162 8.79 -19.85 -2.63
N GLY A 163 9.44 -19.86 -3.79
CA GLY A 163 8.92 -19.24 -5.01
C GLY A 163 7.51 -19.74 -5.36
N GLN A 164 7.18 -21.00 -5.05
CA GLN A 164 5.86 -21.59 -5.28
C GLN A 164 4.72 -20.79 -4.65
N ARG A 165 4.92 -20.27 -3.44
CA ARG A 165 3.88 -19.52 -2.73
C ARG A 165 3.64 -18.18 -3.41
N LEU A 166 4.70 -17.41 -3.63
CA LEU A 166 4.65 -16.14 -4.38
C LEU A 166 4.09 -16.33 -5.80
N GLY A 167 4.49 -17.40 -6.49
CA GLY A 167 3.94 -17.76 -7.80
C GLY A 167 2.43 -18.03 -7.76
N TYR A 168 1.93 -18.69 -6.72
CA TYR A 168 0.51 -18.95 -6.59
C TYR A 168 -0.30 -17.66 -6.38
N SER A 169 0.11 -16.82 -5.44
CA SER A 169 -0.56 -15.54 -5.13
C SER A 169 -0.47 -14.53 -6.27
N GLN A 170 0.57 -14.60 -7.13
CA GLN A 170 0.67 -13.80 -8.35
C GLN A 170 -0.52 -13.98 -9.31
N ILE A 171 -1.26 -15.08 -9.17
CA ILE A 171 -2.47 -15.41 -9.94
C ILE A 171 -3.71 -15.42 -9.04
N ALA A 172 -3.63 -16.05 -7.87
CA ALA A 172 -4.76 -16.20 -6.95
C ALA A 172 -5.27 -14.87 -6.42
N ASN A 173 -4.38 -13.96 -6.02
CA ASN A 173 -4.77 -12.71 -5.38
C ASN A 173 -5.46 -11.75 -6.37
N PRO A 174 -4.95 -11.50 -7.60
CA PRO A 174 -5.64 -10.64 -8.56
C PRO A 174 -7.04 -11.17 -8.94
N ILE A 175 -7.18 -12.48 -9.15
CA ILE A 175 -8.49 -13.09 -9.46
C ILE A 175 -9.44 -12.98 -8.27
N TYR A 176 -8.94 -13.18 -7.05
CA TYR A 176 -9.70 -12.96 -5.83
C TYR A 176 -10.17 -11.51 -5.71
N LEU A 177 -9.31 -10.52 -5.96
CA LEU A 177 -9.66 -9.10 -5.89
C LEU A 177 -10.65 -8.69 -6.99
N VAL A 178 -10.62 -9.35 -8.15
CA VAL A 178 -11.67 -9.21 -9.18
C VAL A 178 -13.01 -9.74 -8.65
N ARG A 179 -13.02 -10.93 -8.03
CA ARG A 179 -14.24 -11.52 -7.46
C ARG A 179 -14.80 -10.69 -6.29
N LYS A 180 -13.92 -10.07 -5.50
CA LYS A 180 -14.25 -9.13 -4.43
C LYS A 180 -14.85 -7.81 -4.98
N GLY A 181 -14.71 -7.52 -6.26
CA GLY A 181 -15.19 -6.29 -6.89
C GLY A 181 -14.26 -5.08 -6.70
N VAL A 182 -13.00 -5.30 -6.30
CA VAL A 182 -12.04 -4.22 -6.00
C VAL A 182 -11.10 -3.96 -7.16
N MET A 183 -10.62 -5.01 -7.84
CA MET A 183 -9.68 -4.89 -8.95
C MET A 183 -10.39 -5.05 -10.31
N PRO A 184 -10.18 -4.13 -11.28
CA PRO A 184 -10.69 -4.32 -12.64
C PRO A 184 -10.11 -5.56 -13.33
N ARG A 185 -10.95 -6.30 -14.07
CA ARG A 185 -10.56 -7.53 -14.79
C ARG A 185 -9.34 -7.33 -15.69
N ARG A 186 -9.28 -6.22 -16.42
CA ARG A 186 -8.17 -5.88 -17.32
C ARG A 186 -6.84 -5.70 -16.58
N GLU A 187 -6.89 -5.08 -15.40
CA GLU A 187 -5.70 -4.86 -14.57
C GLU A 187 -5.19 -6.17 -13.98
N ALA A 188 -6.10 -6.99 -13.46
CA ALA A 188 -5.77 -8.33 -12.99
C ALA A 188 -5.15 -9.19 -14.10
N ALA A 189 -5.75 -9.21 -15.30
CA ALA A 189 -5.23 -9.96 -16.44
C ALA A 189 -3.83 -9.49 -16.86
N ARG A 190 -3.60 -8.17 -16.96
CA ARG A 190 -2.28 -7.61 -17.27
C ARG A 190 -1.24 -8.00 -16.23
N LEU A 191 -1.60 -7.92 -14.95
CA LEU A 191 -0.69 -8.24 -13.85
C LEU A 191 -0.34 -9.73 -13.81
N CYS A 192 -1.34 -10.61 -13.94
CA CYS A 192 -1.15 -12.05 -14.05
C CYS A 192 -0.26 -12.40 -15.25
N LEU A 193 -0.54 -11.83 -16.43
CA LEU A 193 0.24 -12.08 -17.64
C LEU A 193 1.69 -11.64 -17.48
N ARG A 194 1.95 -10.43 -16.96
CA ARG A 194 3.31 -9.95 -16.71
C ARG A 194 4.08 -10.88 -15.77
N ASN A 195 3.44 -11.36 -14.70
CA ASN A 195 4.04 -12.29 -13.76
C ASN A 195 4.34 -13.65 -14.41
N LEU A 196 3.39 -14.19 -15.18
CA LEU A 196 3.57 -15.43 -15.94
C LEU A 196 4.78 -15.30 -16.88
N LEU A 197 4.78 -14.29 -17.76
CA LEU A 197 5.86 -14.07 -18.71
C LEU A 197 7.21 -13.90 -18.01
N ALA A 198 7.26 -13.09 -16.94
CA ALA A 198 8.50 -12.87 -16.19
C ALA A 198 9.01 -14.13 -15.47
N ASN A 199 8.12 -14.97 -14.94
CA ASN A 199 8.52 -16.20 -14.25
C ASN A 199 8.97 -17.29 -15.21
N HIS A 200 8.31 -17.43 -16.37
CA HIS A 200 8.62 -18.45 -17.36
C HIS A 200 9.81 -18.05 -18.24
N GLY A 201 9.82 -16.82 -18.75
CA GLY A 201 10.91 -16.34 -19.61
C GLY A 201 12.26 -16.30 -18.89
N LYS A 202 12.28 -15.89 -17.62
CA LYS A 202 13.49 -15.86 -16.79
C LYS A 202 13.90 -17.23 -16.23
N LEU A 203 13.28 -18.33 -16.68
CA LEU A 203 13.87 -19.67 -16.50
C LEU A 203 15.08 -19.86 -17.42
N LEU A 204 15.10 -19.19 -18.57
CA LEU A 204 16.20 -19.25 -19.54
C LEU A 204 17.40 -18.41 -19.10
N THR A 205 17.15 -17.39 -18.27
CA THR A 205 18.16 -16.49 -17.68
C THR A 205 17.97 -16.40 -16.16
N PRO A 206 18.36 -17.45 -15.41
CA PRO A 206 18.10 -17.53 -13.98
C PRO A 206 18.77 -16.39 -13.21
N GLU A 207 18.00 -15.73 -12.35
CA GLU A 207 18.52 -14.70 -11.44
C GLU A 207 18.96 -15.36 -10.12
N PRO A 208 20.18 -15.08 -9.60
CA PRO A 208 20.73 -15.79 -8.43
C PRO A 208 19.88 -15.77 -7.15
N ARG A 209 18.97 -14.79 -7.03
CA ARG A 209 18.20 -14.52 -5.80
C ARG A 209 16.70 -14.73 -5.97
N VAL A 210 16.25 -15.25 -7.12
CA VAL A 210 14.84 -15.45 -7.41
C VAL A 210 14.57 -16.91 -7.77
N ASP A 211 13.75 -17.58 -6.96
CA ASP A 211 13.25 -18.93 -7.23
C ASP A 211 12.21 -18.92 -8.37
N ARG A 212 12.69 -18.76 -9.62
CA ARG A 212 11.85 -18.72 -10.83
C ARG A 212 11.15 -20.05 -11.06
N ARG A 213 11.86 -21.17 -10.86
CA ARG A 213 11.28 -22.53 -10.99
C ARG A 213 10.12 -22.72 -10.02
N GLY A 214 10.30 -22.35 -8.75
CA GLY A 214 9.23 -22.38 -7.77
C GLY A 214 8.07 -21.47 -8.17
N ARG A 215 8.33 -20.22 -8.57
CA ARG A 215 7.26 -19.31 -9.00
C ARG A 215 6.45 -19.85 -10.17
N THR A 216 7.10 -20.46 -11.16
CA THR A 216 6.42 -21.12 -12.27
C THR A 216 5.52 -22.27 -11.79
N LEU A 217 6.01 -23.15 -10.92
CA LEU A 217 5.19 -24.21 -10.32
C LEU A 217 3.99 -23.65 -9.55
N GLY A 218 4.20 -22.55 -8.81
CA GLY A 218 3.15 -21.81 -8.14
C GLY A 218 2.08 -21.27 -9.09
N ASN A 219 2.51 -20.66 -10.21
CA ASN A 219 1.61 -20.17 -11.24
C ASN A 219 0.75 -21.31 -11.82
N TRP A 220 1.35 -22.44 -12.20
CA TRP A 220 0.61 -23.60 -12.73
C TRP A 220 -0.38 -24.18 -11.72
N LYS A 221 0.01 -24.26 -10.44
CA LYS A 221 -0.91 -24.70 -9.40
C LYS A 221 -2.11 -23.75 -9.25
N ALA A 222 -1.89 -22.44 -9.33
CA ALA A 222 -2.98 -21.47 -9.29
C ALA A 222 -3.89 -21.59 -10.51
N LEU A 223 -3.33 -21.72 -11.72
CA LEU A 223 -4.13 -21.91 -12.94
C LEU A 223 -4.99 -23.18 -12.86
N ARG A 224 -4.45 -24.29 -12.36
CA ARG A 224 -5.21 -25.53 -12.14
C ARG A 224 -6.31 -25.37 -11.09
N ASP A 225 -6.02 -24.69 -9.97
CA ASP A 225 -7.04 -24.42 -8.97
C ASP A 225 -8.11 -23.47 -9.53
N TRP A 226 -7.76 -22.57 -10.45
CA TRP A 226 -8.72 -21.68 -11.12
C TRP A 226 -9.65 -22.43 -12.06
N THR A 227 -9.13 -23.27 -12.95
CA THR A 227 -9.95 -24.07 -13.87
C THR A 227 -10.81 -25.10 -13.13
N ALA A 228 -10.33 -25.61 -11.99
CA ALA A 228 -11.11 -26.50 -11.12
C ALA A 228 -12.12 -25.77 -10.21
N GLY A 229 -12.26 -24.45 -10.30
CA GLY A 229 -13.18 -23.66 -9.46
C GLY A 229 -12.77 -23.55 -7.98
N ARG A 230 -11.57 -24.00 -7.61
CA ARG A 230 -11.08 -24.04 -6.21
C ARG A 230 -10.12 -22.91 -5.86
N LEU A 231 -9.81 -22.01 -6.78
CA LEU A 231 -8.85 -20.93 -6.56
C LEU A 231 -9.30 -20.04 -5.40
N HIS A 232 -8.48 -20.01 -4.35
CA HIS A 232 -8.65 -19.13 -3.21
C HIS A 232 -7.27 -18.76 -2.65
N PRO A 233 -7.01 -17.49 -2.26
CA PRO A 233 -5.69 -17.08 -1.77
C PRO A 233 -5.18 -17.92 -0.59
N GLU A 234 -6.07 -18.35 0.31
CA GLU A 234 -5.69 -19.12 1.51
C GLU A 234 -5.08 -20.49 1.20
N ARG A 235 -5.34 -21.05 0.03
CA ARG A 235 -4.72 -22.31 -0.40
C ARG A 235 -3.21 -22.23 -0.50
N ILE A 236 -2.63 -21.03 -0.57
CA ILE A 236 -1.18 -20.82 -0.49
C ILE A 236 -0.56 -21.42 0.79
N MET A 237 -1.34 -21.55 1.87
CA MET A 237 -0.90 -22.16 3.12
C MET A 237 -0.65 -23.67 2.97
N GLU A 238 -1.37 -24.32 2.07
CA GLU A 238 -1.22 -25.74 1.70
C GLU A 238 -0.04 -25.96 0.74
N ILE A 239 0.49 -24.88 0.13
CA ILE A 239 1.53 -24.98 -0.88
C ILE A 239 2.87 -25.09 -0.21
N CYS A 240 3.54 -26.21 -0.50
CA CYS A 240 4.85 -26.52 0.05
C CYS A 240 4.78 -26.32 1.57
N PRO A 241 4.03 -27.17 2.30
CA PRO A 241 3.91 -27.06 3.74
C PRO A 241 5.31 -27.04 4.35
N PRO A 242 5.51 -26.35 5.50
CA PRO A 242 6.80 -26.42 6.18
C PRO A 242 7.14 -27.91 6.37
N PHE A 243 8.40 -28.27 6.13
CA PHE A 243 8.91 -29.54 6.65
C PHE A 243 8.51 -29.54 8.13
N SER A 244 7.77 -30.56 8.57
CA SER A 244 7.42 -30.74 9.97
C SER A 244 8.71 -30.64 10.78
N ARG A 245 8.91 -29.51 11.46
CA ARG A 245 10.01 -29.39 12.41
C ARG A 245 9.69 -30.34 13.54
N ILE A 246 10.57 -31.31 13.76
CA ILE A 246 10.70 -32.00 15.04
C ILE A 246 10.73 -30.92 16.12
N ALA A 247 9.84 -31.05 17.11
CA ALA A 247 9.68 -30.09 18.19
C ALA A 247 11.01 -29.91 18.93
N GLY A 248 11.57 -28.70 18.92
CA GLY A 248 12.82 -28.43 19.63
C GLY A 248 13.71 -27.35 19.01
N SER A 249 13.20 -26.14 18.76
CA SER A 249 14.08 -24.97 18.77
C SER A 249 13.30 -23.72 19.13
N ARG A 250 13.42 -23.29 20.39
CA ARG A 250 13.08 -21.92 20.80
C ARG A 250 14.10 -21.00 20.12
N ARG A 251 13.67 -20.26 19.09
CA ARG A 251 14.40 -19.06 18.67
C ARG A 251 14.11 -17.97 19.69
N ARG A 252 15.14 -17.41 20.30
CA ARG A 252 15.06 -16.16 21.07
C ARG A 252 14.63 -15.07 20.09
N ASP A 253 13.46 -14.48 20.29
CA ASP A 253 13.16 -13.17 19.72
C ASP A 253 14.01 -12.17 20.52
N GLN A 254 14.98 -11.53 19.86
CA GLN A 254 15.72 -10.41 20.42
C GLN A 254 14.88 -9.15 20.18
N ASP A 255 14.32 -8.61 21.26
CA ASP A 255 13.65 -7.30 21.32
C ASP A 255 14.70 -6.18 21.35
N GLU A 256 15.56 -6.09 20.34
CA GLU A 256 16.30 -4.85 20.07
C GLU A 256 15.42 -3.92 19.23
N PRO A 257 15.28 -2.63 19.60
CA PRO A 257 14.57 -1.67 18.77
C PRO A 257 15.23 -1.62 17.39
N LYS A 258 14.43 -1.86 16.35
CA LYS A 258 14.93 -1.80 14.97
C LYS A 258 15.34 -0.35 14.67
N PRO A 259 16.47 -0.10 13.98
CA PRO A 259 16.95 1.25 13.62
C PRO A 259 15.91 2.15 12.94
N VAL A 260 14.90 1.56 12.28
CA VAL A 260 13.78 2.29 11.66
C VAL A 260 12.85 2.93 12.69
N ALA A 261 12.60 2.30 13.85
CA ALA A 261 11.69 2.82 14.86
C ALA A 261 12.23 4.11 15.50
N GLU A 262 13.49 4.10 15.95
CA GLU A 262 14.16 5.28 16.53
C GLU A 262 14.20 6.45 15.54
N ARG A 263 14.46 6.15 14.26
CA ARG A 263 14.46 7.16 13.20
C ARG A 263 13.07 7.74 12.97
N LEU A 264 12.03 6.92 12.97
CA LEU A 264 10.65 7.40 12.82
C LEU A 264 10.24 8.29 13.99
N ASP A 265 10.66 7.96 15.21
CA ASP A 265 10.41 8.81 16.38
C ASP A 265 11.12 10.16 16.24
N ALA A 266 12.39 10.18 15.84
CA ALA A 266 13.13 11.42 15.60
C ALA A 266 12.50 12.29 14.48
N ILE A 267 11.97 11.67 13.42
CA ILE A 267 11.27 12.37 12.33
C ILE A 267 9.89 12.85 12.81
N ALA A 268 9.17 12.06 13.59
CA ALA A 268 7.87 12.43 14.16
C ALA A 268 8.01 13.62 15.12
N GLU A 269 9.01 13.60 15.99
CA GLU A 269 9.31 14.74 16.88
C GLU A 269 9.68 16.01 16.11
N ARG A 270 10.51 15.89 15.06
CA ARG A 270 10.85 17.02 14.20
C ARG A 270 9.61 17.60 13.53
N CYS A 271 8.77 16.73 12.97
CA CYS A 271 7.53 17.11 12.34
C CYS A 271 6.63 17.83 13.35
N ALA A 272 6.43 17.26 14.54
CA ALA A 272 5.63 17.87 15.62
C ALA A 272 6.15 19.26 16.01
N ARG A 273 7.47 19.44 16.19
CA ARG A 273 8.09 20.75 16.44
C ARG A 273 7.83 21.73 15.29
N SER A 274 7.90 21.29 14.04
CA SER A 274 7.59 22.14 12.88
C SER A 274 6.12 22.54 12.80
N VAL A 275 5.19 21.65 13.17
CA VAL A 275 3.75 21.96 13.22
C VAL A 275 3.48 23.05 14.27
N VAL A 276 4.09 22.92 15.45
CA VAL A 276 3.92 23.87 16.56
C VAL A 276 4.57 25.22 16.26
N ALA A 277 5.75 25.23 15.64
CA ALA A 277 6.54 26.44 15.43
C ALA A 277 6.05 27.33 14.26
N GLY A 278 5.21 26.82 13.35
CA GLY A 278 4.88 27.54 12.13
C GLY A 278 3.56 27.10 11.51
N GLY A 279 2.51 27.00 12.34
CA GLY A 279 1.17 26.48 12.04
C GLY A 279 0.83 26.45 10.55
N PHE A 280 0.46 25.27 10.04
CA PHE A 280 0.08 25.12 8.63
C PHE A 280 -0.96 26.19 8.27
N PRO A 281 -0.71 27.03 7.24
CA PRO A 281 -1.70 28.01 6.85
C PRO A 281 -2.91 27.25 6.27
N GLY A 282 -3.97 27.10 7.06
CA GLY A 282 -5.14 26.34 6.66
C GLY A 282 -6.20 26.14 7.76
N ARG A 283 -6.96 27.22 8.01
CA ARG A 283 -8.29 27.34 8.65
C ARG A 283 -8.56 26.59 9.98
N GLU A 284 -9.08 27.35 10.94
CA GLU A 284 -9.78 26.86 12.14
C GLU A 284 -10.80 25.75 11.81
N PRO A 285 -11.08 24.84 12.77
CA PRO A 285 -12.03 23.76 12.56
C PRO A 285 -13.44 24.34 12.35
N SER A 286 -13.82 24.55 11.10
CA SER A 286 -15.23 24.76 10.74
C SER A 286 -15.99 23.49 11.13
N SER A 287 -16.89 23.65 12.09
CA SER A 287 -17.87 22.67 12.56
C SER A 287 -18.28 21.66 11.48
N VAL A 288 -18.14 20.37 11.82
CA VAL A 288 -18.65 19.27 11.02
C VAL A 288 -20.18 19.34 11.05
N THR A 289 -20.80 19.86 10.00
CA THR A 289 -22.25 19.68 9.80
C THR A 289 -22.48 18.24 9.36
N PRO A 290 -23.34 17.45 10.03
CA PRO A 290 -23.59 16.07 9.64
C PRO A 290 -24.29 16.05 8.28
N PHE A 291 -23.80 15.22 7.37
CA PHE A 291 -24.47 14.90 6.12
C PHE A 291 -25.70 14.04 6.44
N SER A 292 -26.82 14.65 6.82
CA SER A 292 -28.10 13.98 6.99
C SER A 292 -29.05 14.30 5.83
N GLN A 293 -29.47 13.23 5.17
CA GLN A 293 -30.74 13.04 4.47
C GLN A 293 -31.29 14.18 3.59
N ALA A 294 -31.17 13.98 2.27
CA ALA A 294 -32.16 14.48 1.33
C ALA A 294 -32.63 13.34 0.42
N ARG A 295 -33.68 12.63 0.85
CA ARG A 295 -34.60 11.92 -0.05
C ARG A 295 -36.01 12.47 0.13
N ARG A 296 -36.55 12.92 -1.00
CA ARG A 296 -37.95 12.95 -1.43
C ARG A 296 -38.93 13.96 -0.81
N SER A 297 -39.48 14.77 -1.70
CA SER A 297 -40.90 15.12 -1.95
C SER A 297 -40.98 16.63 -2.32
N ARG A 298 -41.79 17.16 -3.24
CA ARG A 298 -43.06 16.78 -3.89
C ARG A 298 -43.13 17.44 -5.31
N SER A 299 -43.76 16.78 -6.30
CA SER A 299 -45.06 17.11 -6.95
C SER A 299 -45.03 18.33 -7.90
N ARG A 300 -45.21 18.11 -9.21
CA ARG A 300 -46.45 18.32 -10.00
C ARG A 300 -46.89 19.78 -10.14
N GLU A 301 -46.72 20.31 -11.35
CA GLU A 301 -47.60 21.23 -12.12
C GLU A 301 -46.95 21.34 -13.53
N THR A 302 -47.40 20.65 -14.57
CA THR A 302 -48.45 20.97 -15.56
C THR A 302 -48.39 22.41 -16.11
N ASP A 303 -47.85 22.57 -17.32
CA ASP A 303 -48.57 22.94 -18.56
C ASP A 303 -47.57 23.43 -19.61
N ALA A 304 -47.37 22.67 -20.69
CA ALA A 304 -48.06 22.81 -21.98
C ALA A 304 -47.64 24.08 -22.73
N LEU A 305 -46.78 23.91 -23.73
CA LEU A 305 -46.82 24.69 -24.98
C LEU A 305 -46.24 23.84 -26.12
N HIS A 306 -47.08 23.73 -27.16
CA HIS A 306 -46.82 23.22 -28.51
C HIS A 306 -45.52 23.84 -29.06
N GLY A 307 -44.71 23.23 -29.92
CA GLY A 307 -44.95 22.31 -31.02
C GLY A 307 -44.18 22.87 -32.23
N SER A 308 -43.37 22.05 -32.92
CA SER A 308 -43.01 22.15 -34.35
C SER A 308 -41.69 21.44 -34.64
N THR A 309 -41.80 20.29 -35.29
CA THR A 309 -41.07 19.92 -36.53
C THR A 309 -39.94 20.85 -37.00
N ARG A 310 -38.73 20.30 -37.17
CA ARG A 310 -38.12 20.00 -38.50
C ARG A 310 -36.70 19.44 -38.40
N THR A 311 -36.50 18.41 -39.21
CA THR A 311 -35.30 17.82 -39.80
C THR A 311 -34.22 18.83 -40.23
N ALA A 312 -32.93 18.51 -40.05
CA ALA A 312 -31.91 18.50 -41.11
C ALA A 312 -30.50 18.16 -40.56
N LEU A 313 -29.92 17.11 -41.16
CA LEU A 313 -28.49 16.77 -41.35
C LEU A 313 -27.61 16.46 -40.12
#